data_AF-A0A522SK09-F1
#
_entry.id   AF-A0A522SK09-F1
#
_cell.length_a   1.000
_cell.length_b   1.000
_cell.length_c   1.000
_cell.angle_alpha   90.00
_cell.angle_beta   90.00
_cell.angle_gamma   90.00
#
_symmetry.space_group_name_H-M   'P 1'
#
loop_
_entity.id
_entity.type
_entity.pdbx_description
1 polymer ?
#
loop_
_entity_poly.entity_id
_entity_poly.type
_entity_poly.pdbx_seq_one_letter_code
_entity_poly.pdbx_strand_id
1 'polypeptide(L)'
;MSRILDLQIVNGGQTTASLFHTRKRDGADLSRVFVQVKLSVVDADRSETVVPRISEYANTQNRVSAADFFSNHPFHVRMEGFSRRIWAPTAGQSTRETKWFYERTRGQYADAQSKLTAAERRRFTAEYPKAQMFTKTDLAKFENVWDDAPHWVSLGAQKNFAHYAQRIGAEWERSQDGFNEFYYKWVIARAIVFRSTERLVSAQPWYNGGYRANIVAYALAMLGEVARRRKQKIDFIAVWAAQATDSVLGGAITTAAALVNEEIMSPPTGISNISEWCKKEACWQKLVAARVPQLEQSLPAGFFDLLVTQEDHAVVLRDAKKTQQIDDGIDAQRKVLAIPASDWARIQKALAANGWLTSKEDGVLKIAMQIPSKLPTERQSKILLQLIDKARLEGVTLRK
;
A
#
# COMPACT_ATOMS: atom_id res chain seq x y z
N MET A 1 29.94 -13.26 -24.86
CA MET A 1 30.10 -12.76 -23.48
C MET A 1 28.80 -12.98 -22.74
N SER A 2 28.80 -13.84 -21.71
CA SER A 2 27.66 -14.01 -20.81
C SER A 2 27.49 -12.74 -19.96
N ARG A 3 26.25 -12.26 -19.84
CA ARG A 3 25.91 -11.05 -19.07
C ARG A 3 24.96 -11.46 -17.95
N ILE A 4 25.25 -11.06 -16.71
CA ILE A 4 24.33 -11.24 -15.59
C ILE A 4 23.23 -10.19 -15.73
N LEU A 5 21.98 -10.67 -15.79
CA LEU A 5 20.79 -9.84 -15.77
C LEU A 5 20.16 -9.98 -14.39
N ASP A 6 19.63 -8.87 -13.87
CA ASP A 6 18.89 -8.85 -12.59
C ASP A 6 19.67 -9.39 -11.37
N LEU A 7 20.91 -8.90 -11.17
CA LEU A 7 21.70 -9.22 -9.99
C LEU A 7 21.04 -8.62 -8.74
N GLN A 8 20.57 -9.49 -7.84
CA GLN A 8 19.92 -9.10 -6.59
C GLN A 8 20.66 -9.66 -5.38
N ILE A 9 20.77 -8.85 -4.32
CA ILE A 9 21.26 -9.30 -3.00
C ILE A 9 20.05 -9.77 -2.20
N VAL A 10 19.84 -11.08 -2.15
CA VAL A 10 18.69 -11.71 -1.46
C VAL A 10 18.91 -11.81 0.06
N ASN A 11 20.16 -12.01 0.47
CA ASN A 11 20.62 -11.99 1.87
C ASN A 11 22.01 -11.33 1.92
N GLY A 12 22.29 -10.56 2.97
CA GLY A 12 23.52 -9.77 3.11
C GLY A 12 23.36 -8.27 2.87
N GLY A 13 22.12 -7.78 2.74
CA GLY A 13 21.83 -6.34 2.61
C GLY A 13 22.37 -5.53 3.79
N GLN A 14 22.25 -6.03 5.02
CA GLN A 14 22.83 -5.39 6.21
C GLN A 14 24.35 -5.32 6.15
N THR A 15 25.03 -6.43 5.85
CA THR A 15 26.50 -6.46 5.70
C THR A 15 26.96 -5.48 4.64
N THR A 16 26.26 -5.45 3.50
CA THR A 16 26.56 -4.53 2.38
C THR A 16 26.37 -3.07 2.80
N ALA A 17 25.26 -2.76 3.47
CA ALA A 17 24.97 -1.41 3.96
C ALA A 17 25.96 -0.95 5.04
N SER A 18 26.32 -1.82 5.98
CA SER A 18 27.33 -1.56 7.00
C SER A 18 28.68 -1.25 6.38
N LEU A 19 29.17 -2.11 5.46
CA LEU A 19 30.43 -1.86 4.75
C LEU A 19 30.40 -0.55 3.95
N PHE A 20 29.29 -0.27 3.26
CA PHE A 20 29.10 0.98 2.55
C PHE A 20 29.18 2.19 3.49
N HIS A 21 28.52 2.14 4.65
CA HIS A 21 28.57 3.20 5.65
C HIS A 21 29.95 3.36 6.27
N THR A 22 30.62 2.27 6.65
CA THR A 22 31.98 2.30 7.22
C THR A 22 32.97 2.92 6.24
N ARG A 23 32.89 2.59 4.96
CA ARG A 23 33.72 3.22 3.93
C ARG A 23 33.36 4.69 3.72
N LYS A 24 32.07 5.02 3.61
CA LYS A 24 31.61 6.36 3.20
C LYS A 24 31.64 7.40 4.32
N ARG A 25 31.27 7.01 5.54
CA ARG A 25 31.19 7.89 6.70
C ARG A 25 32.50 7.93 7.46
N ASP A 26 33.08 6.75 7.70
CA ASP A 26 34.24 6.60 8.59
C ASP A 26 35.57 6.56 7.80
N GLY A 27 35.50 6.60 6.46
CA GLY A 27 36.68 6.64 5.58
C GLY A 27 37.54 5.38 5.61
N ALA A 28 37.02 4.28 6.16
CA ALA A 28 37.79 3.07 6.39
C ALA A 28 38.21 2.37 5.08
N ASP A 29 39.44 1.86 5.06
CA ASP A 29 39.91 0.98 3.98
C ASP A 29 39.30 -0.42 4.13
N LEU A 30 38.62 -0.88 3.08
CA LEU A 30 38.00 -2.20 3.02
C LEU A 30 38.81 -3.19 2.17
N SER A 31 40.02 -2.83 1.70
CA SER A 31 40.83 -3.65 0.80
C SER A 31 41.16 -5.06 1.32
N ARG A 32 41.15 -5.24 2.65
CA ARG A 32 41.42 -6.50 3.34
C ARG A 32 40.16 -7.19 3.90
N VAL A 33 38.98 -6.64 3.64
CA VAL A 33 37.71 -7.21 4.09
C VAL A 33 37.14 -8.12 3.01
N PHE A 34 36.95 -9.39 3.37
CA PHE A 34 36.38 -10.39 2.47
C PHE A 34 34.98 -10.79 2.94
N VAL A 35 34.01 -10.77 2.03
CA VAL A 35 32.65 -11.24 2.28
C VAL A 35 32.45 -12.53 1.48
N GLN A 36 32.13 -13.61 2.17
CA GLN A 36 31.79 -14.87 1.50
C GLN A 36 30.43 -14.72 0.83
N VAL A 37 30.37 -15.00 -0.47
CA VAL A 37 29.13 -14.91 -1.25
C VAL A 37 28.68 -16.30 -1.67
N LYS A 38 27.40 -16.59 -1.46
CA LYS A 38 26.72 -17.70 -2.13
C LYS A 38 26.01 -17.16 -3.36
N LEU A 39 26.55 -17.44 -4.55
CA LEU A 39 25.92 -17.06 -5.81
C LEU A 39 24.92 -18.15 -6.23
N SER A 40 23.66 -17.78 -6.41
CA SER A 40 22.62 -18.67 -6.94
C SER A 40 22.14 -18.13 -8.28
N VAL A 41 22.31 -18.93 -9.33
CA VAL A 41 21.80 -18.64 -10.67
C VAL A 41 20.46 -19.35 -10.80
N VAL A 42 19.41 -18.60 -11.14
CA VAL A 42 18.03 -19.08 -11.25
C VAL A 42 17.52 -18.77 -12.66
N ASP A 43 16.79 -19.71 -13.25
CA ASP A 43 16.14 -19.52 -14.54
C ASP A 43 15.10 -18.39 -14.47
N ALA A 44 14.96 -17.62 -15.55
CA ALA A 44 14.14 -16.40 -15.58
C ALA A 44 12.67 -16.66 -15.24
N ASP A 45 12.12 -17.78 -15.72
CA ASP A 45 10.75 -18.25 -15.48
C ASP A 45 10.49 -18.68 -14.02
N ARG A 46 11.54 -19.04 -13.28
CA ARG A 46 11.46 -19.47 -11.88
C ARG A 46 11.88 -18.40 -10.89
N SER A 47 12.46 -17.29 -11.36
CA SER A 47 12.96 -16.20 -10.53
C SER A 47 11.91 -15.68 -9.55
N GLU A 48 10.68 -15.43 -10.03
CA GLU A 48 9.57 -14.88 -9.24
C GLU A 48 9.08 -15.81 -8.13
N THR A 49 9.40 -17.12 -8.18
CA THR A 49 8.99 -18.09 -7.15
C THR A 49 10.15 -18.53 -6.25
N VAL A 50 11.36 -18.64 -6.81
CA VAL A 50 12.54 -19.17 -6.12
C VAL A 50 13.25 -18.09 -5.31
N VAL A 51 13.42 -16.87 -5.85
CA VAL A 51 14.07 -15.76 -5.14
C VAL A 51 13.36 -15.44 -3.81
N PRO A 52 12.01 -15.35 -3.78
CA PRO A 52 11.24 -15.33 -2.54
C PRO A 52 11.61 -16.37 -1.50
N ARG A 53 11.61 -17.64 -1.92
CA ARG A 53 11.83 -18.79 -1.05
C ARG A 53 13.26 -18.81 -0.52
N ILE A 54 14.24 -18.43 -1.34
CA ILE A 54 15.63 -18.28 -0.88
C ILE A 54 15.68 -17.25 0.26
N SER A 55 15.01 -16.11 0.12
CA SER A 55 14.95 -15.10 1.18
C SER A 55 14.22 -15.63 2.44
N GLU A 56 13.08 -16.28 2.25
CA GLU A 56 12.28 -16.86 3.33
C GLU A 56 13.07 -17.91 4.14
N TYR A 57 13.70 -18.88 3.47
CA TYR A 57 14.43 -19.97 4.12
C TYR A 57 15.80 -19.55 4.65
N ALA A 58 16.50 -18.60 3.99
CA ALA A 58 17.81 -18.13 4.45
C ALA A 58 17.72 -17.25 5.71
N ASN A 59 16.54 -16.72 6.03
CA ASN A 59 16.29 -15.87 7.20
C ASN A 59 15.57 -16.62 8.34
N THR A 60 15.69 -17.95 8.37
CA THR A 60 15.17 -18.78 9.46
C THR A 60 15.83 -18.49 10.82
N GLN A 61 17.04 -17.91 10.85
CA GLN A 61 17.73 -17.46 12.07
C GLN A 61 17.37 -16.01 12.50
N ASN A 62 16.92 -15.15 11.57
CA ASN A 62 16.45 -13.78 11.83
C ASN A 62 15.19 -13.53 11.00
N ARG A 63 14.01 -13.73 11.60
CA ARG A 63 12.70 -13.72 10.94
C ARG A 63 12.51 -12.48 10.04
N VAL A 64 12.72 -12.62 8.73
CA VAL A 64 12.29 -11.61 7.75
C VAL A 64 10.78 -11.52 7.81
N SER A 65 10.26 -10.31 7.97
CA SER A 65 8.83 -10.14 8.14
C SER A 65 8.12 -10.34 6.80
N ALA A 66 6.90 -10.91 6.81
CA ALA A 66 6.07 -10.99 5.60
C ALA A 66 5.90 -9.62 4.91
N ALA A 67 5.95 -8.54 5.70
CA ALA A 67 5.98 -7.17 5.20
C ALA A 67 7.18 -6.88 4.30
N ASP A 68 8.38 -7.34 4.67
CA ASP A 68 9.58 -7.13 3.88
C ASP A 68 9.53 -7.91 2.56
N PHE A 69 8.95 -9.12 2.57
CA PHE A 69 8.78 -9.93 1.37
C PHE A 69 7.78 -9.30 0.37
N PHE A 70 6.67 -8.76 0.87
CA PHE A 70 5.62 -8.16 0.03
C PHE A 70 5.95 -6.74 -0.45
N SER A 71 7.09 -6.15 -0.01
CA SER A 71 7.46 -4.76 -0.33
C SER A 71 7.48 -4.45 -1.83
N ASN A 72 7.87 -5.42 -2.65
CA ASN A 72 8.03 -5.23 -4.10
C ASN A 72 6.76 -5.57 -4.88
N HIS A 73 5.69 -5.99 -4.21
CA HIS A 73 4.42 -6.28 -4.88
C HIS A 73 3.92 -5.03 -5.65
N PRO A 74 3.43 -5.17 -6.89
CA PRO A 74 3.02 -4.04 -7.74
C PRO A 74 2.02 -3.08 -7.08
N PHE A 75 1.13 -3.60 -6.24
CA PHE A 75 0.24 -2.80 -5.38
C PHE A 75 1.00 -1.74 -4.59
N HIS A 76 2.04 -2.14 -3.85
CA HIS A 76 2.77 -1.21 -3.00
C HIS A 76 3.62 -0.22 -3.79
N VAL A 77 4.15 -0.64 -4.94
CA VAL A 77 4.83 0.27 -5.88
C VAL A 77 3.87 1.34 -6.38
N ARG A 78 2.63 0.94 -6.72
CA ARG A 78 1.60 1.89 -7.16
C ARG A 78 1.18 2.85 -6.04
N MET A 79 0.97 2.35 -4.82
CA MET A 79 0.67 3.19 -3.65
C MET A 79 1.82 4.17 -3.34
N GLU A 80 3.07 3.74 -3.49
CA GLU A 80 4.23 4.63 -3.41
C GLU A 80 4.17 5.71 -4.50
N GLY A 81 3.91 5.32 -5.76
CA GLY A 81 3.77 6.27 -6.87
C GLY A 81 2.72 7.35 -6.61
N PHE A 82 1.54 6.96 -6.10
CA PHE A 82 0.50 7.90 -5.66
C PHE A 82 1.02 8.85 -4.57
N SER A 83 1.71 8.31 -3.57
CA SER A 83 2.26 9.09 -2.45
C SER A 83 3.30 10.15 -2.84
N ARG A 84 4.00 9.96 -3.97
CA ARG A 84 4.99 10.94 -4.46
C ARG A 84 4.37 12.03 -5.33
N ARG A 85 3.21 11.79 -5.94
CA ARG A 85 2.61 12.68 -6.94
C ARG A 85 1.36 13.42 -6.46
N ILE A 86 0.55 12.82 -5.60
CA ILE A 86 -0.74 13.38 -5.17
C ILE A 86 -0.50 14.35 -4.01
N TRP A 87 -0.87 15.61 -4.24
CA TRP A 87 -0.92 16.63 -3.20
C TRP A 87 -2.21 16.47 -2.38
N ALA A 88 -2.05 16.54 -1.06
CA ALA A 88 -3.15 16.61 -0.12
C ALA A 88 -3.65 18.06 -0.07
N PRO A 89 -4.98 18.28 -0.08
CA PRO A 89 -5.55 19.61 0.09
C PRO A 89 -5.04 20.29 1.37
N THR A 90 -5.09 21.62 1.41
CA THR A 90 -4.75 22.37 2.62
C THR A 90 -5.69 22.07 3.78
N ALA A 91 -5.14 21.62 4.91
CA ALA A 91 -5.89 21.39 6.13
C ALA A 91 -6.05 22.69 6.95
N GLY A 92 -7.29 23.05 7.31
CA GLY A 92 -7.56 24.16 8.21
C GLY A 92 -6.97 25.50 7.77
N GLN A 93 -6.14 26.12 8.61
CA GLN A 93 -5.50 27.43 8.35
C GLN A 93 -4.15 27.34 7.62
N SER A 94 -3.68 26.12 7.26
CA SER A 94 -2.44 25.97 6.49
C SER A 94 -2.64 26.48 5.07
N THR A 95 -1.72 27.30 4.56
CA THR A 95 -1.71 27.75 3.16
C THR A 95 -0.88 26.84 2.25
N ARG A 96 -0.22 25.83 2.82
CA ARG A 96 0.72 24.98 2.10
C ARG A 96 0.14 23.58 1.89
N GLU A 97 0.09 23.17 0.63
CA GLU A 97 -0.17 21.79 0.25
C GLU A 97 1.01 20.89 0.65
N THR A 98 0.68 19.67 1.05
CA THR A 98 1.66 18.66 1.48
C THR A 98 1.37 17.33 0.79
N LYS A 99 2.22 16.33 0.99
CA LYS A 99 2.04 14.97 0.48
C LYS A 99 2.18 13.96 1.59
N TRP A 100 1.33 12.94 1.54
CA TRP A 100 1.46 11.79 2.41
C TRP A 100 2.59 10.89 1.92
N PHE A 101 3.57 10.60 2.77
CA PHE A 101 4.71 9.77 2.40
C PHE A 101 4.43 8.31 2.74
N TYR A 102 4.29 7.46 1.72
CA TYR A 102 4.24 6.03 1.94
C TYR A 102 5.66 5.45 2.06
N GLU A 103 5.98 4.89 3.23
CA GLU A 103 7.22 4.18 3.49
C GLU A 103 7.04 2.69 3.17
N ARG A 104 7.32 2.33 1.91
CA ARG A 104 7.18 0.97 1.40
C ARG A 104 8.27 0.05 1.94
N THR A 105 9.50 0.56 2.05
CA THR A 105 10.64 -0.14 2.64
C THR A 105 11.05 0.56 3.92
N ARG A 106 11.33 -0.20 4.98
CA ARG A 106 11.71 0.36 6.28
C ARG A 106 12.88 1.33 6.13
N GLY A 107 12.73 2.54 6.68
CA GLY A 107 13.78 3.56 6.68
C GLY A 107 13.82 4.45 5.43
N GLN A 108 12.99 4.19 4.43
CA GLN A 108 12.96 4.97 3.18
C GLN A 108 12.76 6.48 3.42
N TYR A 109 11.95 6.87 4.41
CA TYR A 109 11.76 8.28 4.75
C TYR A 109 13.00 8.93 5.37
N ALA A 110 13.75 8.19 6.18
CA ALA A 110 14.99 8.67 6.77
C ALA A 110 16.11 8.74 5.71
N ASP A 111 16.20 7.75 4.84
CA ASP A 111 17.17 7.69 3.75
C ASP A 111 16.97 8.80 2.71
N ALA A 112 15.72 9.16 2.43
CA ALA A 112 15.39 10.29 1.57
C ALA A 112 15.95 11.62 2.09
N GLN A 113 16.16 11.75 3.41
CA GLN A 113 16.68 12.96 4.04
C GLN A 113 18.21 12.93 4.28
N SER A 114 18.80 11.73 4.39
CA SER A 114 20.21 11.57 4.77
C SER A 114 21.18 12.15 3.75
N LYS A 115 20.76 12.20 2.47
CA LYS A 115 21.56 12.72 1.35
C LYS A 115 21.32 14.22 1.08
N LEU A 116 20.39 14.85 1.80
CA LEU A 116 19.98 16.23 1.58
C LEU A 116 20.76 17.21 2.46
N THR A 117 21.05 18.39 1.90
CA THR A 117 21.52 19.55 2.66
C THR A 117 20.47 20.01 3.68
N ALA A 118 20.83 20.88 4.62
CA ALA A 118 19.89 21.39 5.62
C ALA A 118 18.69 22.12 4.98
N ALA A 119 18.92 22.90 3.90
CA ALA A 119 17.86 23.60 3.19
C ALA A 119 16.93 22.65 2.44
N GLU A 120 17.48 21.65 1.76
CA GLU A 120 16.69 20.62 1.06
C GLU A 120 15.92 19.75 2.04
N ARG A 121 16.49 19.42 3.20
CA ARG A 121 15.79 18.68 4.25
C ARG A 121 14.59 19.45 4.78
N ARG A 122 14.72 20.76 5.01
CA ARG A 122 13.59 21.63 5.40
C ARG A 122 12.50 21.66 4.33
N ARG A 123 12.88 21.74 3.05
CA ARG A 123 11.92 21.66 1.93
C ARG A 123 11.21 20.31 1.92
N PHE A 124 11.96 19.22 2.06
CA PHE A 124 11.45 17.85 2.09
C PHE A 124 10.48 17.64 3.25
N THR A 125 10.83 18.01 4.49
CA THR A 125 9.94 17.80 5.64
C THR A 125 8.71 18.71 5.62
N ALA A 126 8.75 19.80 4.86
CA ALA A 126 7.60 20.67 4.66
C ALA A 126 6.72 20.22 3.49
N GLU A 127 7.24 19.46 2.52
CA GLU A 127 6.44 18.75 1.52
C GLU A 127 5.86 17.44 2.07
N TYR A 128 6.67 16.69 2.81
CA TYR A 128 6.31 15.40 3.43
C TYR A 128 6.43 15.50 4.95
N PRO A 129 5.45 16.08 5.66
CA PRO A 129 5.46 16.11 7.12
C PRO A 129 5.54 14.71 7.71
N LYS A 130 6.30 14.55 8.81
CA LYS A 130 6.41 13.25 9.49
C LYS A 130 5.04 12.72 9.96
N ALA A 131 4.13 13.61 10.34
CA ALA A 131 2.76 13.28 10.72
C ALA A 131 1.88 12.78 9.56
N GLN A 132 2.34 12.88 8.31
CA GLN A 132 1.72 12.33 7.11
C GLN A 132 2.56 11.19 6.47
N MET A 133 3.54 10.67 7.21
CA MET A 133 4.25 9.44 6.82
C MET A 133 3.51 8.22 7.37
N PHE A 134 3.38 7.16 6.58
CA PHE A 134 2.80 5.88 7.01
C PHE A 134 3.51 4.70 6.35
N THR A 135 3.49 3.55 7.02
CA THR A 135 4.15 2.31 6.57
C THR A 135 3.14 1.30 6.02
N LYS A 136 3.62 0.19 5.44
CA LYS A 136 2.76 -0.93 4.99
C LYS A 136 1.92 -1.52 6.13
N THR A 137 2.48 -1.61 7.34
CA THR A 137 1.75 -2.15 8.49
C THR A 137 0.74 -1.14 9.03
N ASP A 138 0.99 0.17 8.87
CA ASP A 138 -0.02 1.20 9.11
C ASP A 138 -1.17 1.11 8.13
N LEU A 139 -0.87 0.98 6.83
CA LEU A 139 -1.86 0.78 5.77
C LEU A 139 -2.80 -0.39 6.09
N ALA A 140 -2.24 -1.55 6.46
CA ALA A 140 -3.02 -2.72 6.86
C ALA A 140 -3.93 -2.45 8.07
N LYS A 141 -3.48 -1.64 9.05
CA LYS A 141 -4.35 -1.26 10.18
C LYS A 141 -5.49 -0.38 9.68
N PHE A 142 -5.19 0.65 8.90
CA PHE A 142 -6.18 1.63 8.45
C PHE A 142 -7.32 1.02 7.65
N GLU A 143 -7.07 -0.06 6.90
CA GLU A 143 -8.11 -0.73 6.13
C GLU A 143 -8.83 -1.84 6.89
N ASN A 144 -8.10 -2.72 7.58
CA ASN A 144 -8.70 -3.90 8.21
C ASN A 144 -9.67 -3.56 9.35
N VAL A 145 -9.61 -2.36 9.96
CA VAL A 145 -10.64 -1.98 10.96
C VAL A 145 -12.02 -1.88 10.33
N TRP A 146 -12.11 -1.57 9.04
CA TRP A 146 -13.37 -1.28 8.34
C TRP A 146 -13.83 -2.42 7.45
N ASP A 147 -12.91 -3.06 6.73
CA ASP A 147 -13.26 -4.05 5.70
C ASP A 147 -13.30 -5.48 6.26
N ASP A 148 -12.57 -5.71 7.36
CA ASP A 148 -12.49 -7.00 8.02
C ASP A 148 -13.04 -6.87 9.45
N ALA A 149 -12.33 -7.42 10.44
CA ALA A 149 -12.75 -7.40 11.83
C ALA A 149 -11.62 -6.88 12.74
N PRO A 150 -11.96 -6.15 13.82
CA PRO A 150 -10.99 -5.49 14.67
C PRO A 150 -10.09 -6.45 15.47
N HIS A 151 -10.47 -7.73 15.55
CA HIS A 151 -9.64 -8.76 16.16
C HIS A 151 -8.36 -9.04 15.36
N TRP A 152 -8.37 -8.88 14.02
CA TRP A 152 -7.16 -8.99 13.19
C TRP A 152 -6.15 -7.91 13.52
N VAL A 153 -6.61 -6.68 13.71
CA VAL A 153 -5.78 -5.55 14.14
C VAL A 153 -5.21 -5.80 15.54
N SER A 154 -6.02 -6.39 16.42
CA SER A 154 -5.64 -6.75 17.79
C SER A 154 -4.61 -7.89 17.88
N LEU A 155 -4.43 -8.70 16.83
CA LEU A 155 -3.35 -9.70 16.75
C LEU A 155 -1.95 -9.08 16.59
N GLY A 156 -1.88 -7.77 16.36
CA GLY A 156 -0.65 -7.01 16.23
C GLY A 156 -0.20 -6.81 14.79
N ALA A 157 0.70 -5.84 14.59
CA ALA A 157 1.06 -5.31 13.26
C ALA A 157 1.49 -6.37 12.24
N GLN A 158 2.28 -7.37 12.66
CA GLN A 158 2.78 -8.41 11.75
C GLN A 158 1.68 -9.36 11.28
N LYS A 159 0.86 -9.87 12.21
CA LYS A 159 -0.25 -10.79 11.88
C LYS A 159 -1.33 -10.08 11.09
N ASN A 160 -1.68 -8.86 11.48
CA ASN A 160 -2.62 -8.02 10.74
C ASN A 160 -2.14 -7.76 9.30
N PHE A 161 -0.86 -7.43 9.13
CA PHE A 161 -0.30 -7.21 7.80
C PHE A 161 -0.29 -8.49 6.95
N ALA A 162 0.03 -9.65 7.53
CA ALA A 162 0.00 -10.91 6.78
C ALA A 162 -1.42 -11.22 6.25
N HIS A 163 -2.45 -11.01 7.07
CA HIS A 163 -3.85 -11.14 6.67
C HIS A 163 -4.21 -10.16 5.54
N TYR A 164 -3.85 -8.88 5.72
CA TYR A 164 -4.05 -7.85 4.70
C TYR A 164 -3.36 -8.17 3.37
N ALA A 165 -2.09 -8.61 3.40
CA ALA A 165 -1.31 -8.91 2.20
C ALA A 165 -1.95 -10.06 1.39
N GLN A 166 -2.50 -11.08 2.08
CA GLN A 166 -3.23 -12.16 1.41
C GLN A 166 -4.48 -11.63 0.69
N ARG A 167 -5.29 -10.79 1.35
CA ARG A 167 -6.50 -10.19 0.76
C ARG A 167 -6.16 -9.30 -0.43
N ILE A 168 -5.21 -8.39 -0.27
CA ILE A 168 -4.82 -7.43 -1.31
C ILE A 168 -4.15 -8.11 -2.50
N GLY A 169 -3.35 -9.15 -2.28
CA GLY A 169 -2.80 -9.96 -3.38
C GLY A 169 -3.91 -10.52 -4.26
N ALA A 170 -4.91 -11.17 -3.66
CA ALA A 170 -6.06 -11.72 -4.38
C ALA A 170 -6.92 -10.64 -5.07
N GLU A 171 -7.16 -9.50 -4.39
CA GLU A 171 -7.90 -8.39 -4.99
C GLU A 171 -7.16 -7.75 -6.17
N TRP A 172 -5.83 -7.66 -6.09
CA TRP A 172 -4.96 -7.16 -7.17
C TRP A 172 -5.01 -8.04 -8.40
N GLU A 173 -4.87 -9.36 -8.22
CA GLU A 173 -4.99 -10.33 -9.31
C GLU A 173 -6.36 -10.25 -9.99
N ARG A 174 -7.44 -10.05 -9.20
CA ARG A 174 -8.80 -9.91 -9.74
C ARG A 174 -8.99 -8.62 -10.53
N SER A 175 -8.52 -7.48 -10.04
CA SER A 175 -8.70 -6.19 -10.70
C SER A 175 -7.71 -5.14 -10.21
N GLN A 176 -6.64 -4.95 -10.97
CA GLN A 176 -5.63 -3.93 -10.68
C GLN A 176 -6.21 -2.50 -10.77
N ASP A 177 -7.18 -2.26 -11.67
CA ASP A 177 -7.80 -0.94 -11.89
C ASP A 177 -8.56 -0.41 -10.66
N GLY A 178 -8.92 -1.28 -9.71
CA GLY A 178 -9.51 -0.88 -8.43
C GLY A 178 -8.54 -0.13 -7.52
N PHE A 179 -7.24 -0.33 -7.71
CA PHE A 179 -6.17 0.33 -6.96
C PHE A 179 -5.70 1.56 -7.71
N ASN A 180 -6.51 2.60 -7.66
CA ASN A 180 -6.34 3.84 -8.39
C ASN A 180 -6.18 5.04 -7.44
N GLU A 181 -6.14 6.26 -7.99
CA GLU A 181 -6.03 7.49 -7.20
C GLU A 181 -7.17 7.67 -6.19
N PHE A 182 -8.41 7.29 -6.54
CA PHE A 182 -9.53 7.33 -5.60
C PHE A 182 -9.28 6.40 -4.41
N TYR A 183 -8.84 5.16 -4.67
CA TYR A 183 -8.49 4.20 -3.61
C TYR A 183 -7.39 4.76 -2.70
N TYR A 184 -6.36 5.41 -3.27
CA TYR A 184 -5.32 6.05 -2.48
C TYR A 184 -5.88 7.15 -1.55
N LYS A 185 -6.69 8.07 -2.08
CA LYS A 185 -7.32 9.14 -1.29
C LYS A 185 -8.19 8.57 -0.16
N TRP A 186 -8.96 7.53 -0.48
CA TRP A 186 -9.82 6.83 0.48
C TRP A 186 -9.04 6.16 1.61
N VAL A 187 -7.92 5.50 1.30
CA VAL A 187 -7.01 4.94 2.29
C VAL A 187 -6.43 6.03 3.20
N ILE A 188 -6.01 7.17 2.64
CA ILE A 188 -5.46 8.26 3.44
C ILE A 188 -6.51 8.88 4.35
N ALA A 189 -7.74 9.03 3.87
CA ALA A 189 -8.85 9.45 4.72
C ALA A 189 -9.07 8.52 5.92
N ARG A 190 -8.99 7.19 5.70
CA ARG A 190 -9.01 6.22 6.79
C ARG A 190 -7.82 6.36 7.74
N ALA A 191 -6.63 6.70 7.23
CA ALA A 191 -5.46 7.01 8.05
C ALA A 191 -5.68 8.23 8.95
N ILE A 192 -6.31 9.29 8.42
CA ILE A 192 -6.69 10.50 9.16
C ILE A 192 -7.65 10.13 10.29
N VAL A 193 -8.72 9.40 9.97
CA VAL A 193 -9.70 8.95 10.96
C VAL A 193 -9.02 8.11 12.04
N PHE A 194 -8.20 7.12 11.66
CA PHE A 194 -7.51 6.25 12.61
C PHE A 194 -6.62 7.03 13.57
N ARG A 195 -5.79 7.94 13.06
CA ARG A 195 -4.89 8.78 13.88
C ARG A 195 -5.68 9.76 14.76
N SER A 196 -6.77 10.30 14.24
CA SER A 196 -7.67 11.15 15.03
C SER A 196 -8.27 10.36 16.19
N THR A 197 -8.70 9.12 15.97
CA THR A 197 -9.21 8.23 17.01
C THR A 197 -8.16 7.92 18.08
N GLU A 198 -6.91 7.64 17.71
CA GLU A 198 -5.83 7.43 18.69
C GLU A 198 -5.68 8.64 19.62
N ARG A 199 -5.72 9.86 19.06
CA ARG A 199 -5.65 11.11 19.84
C ARG A 199 -6.90 11.32 20.70
N LEU A 200 -8.09 11.11 20.13
CA LEU A 200 -9.37 11.30 20.82
C LEU A 200 -9.49 10.35 22.02
N VAL A 201 -9.16 9.07 21.85
CA VAL A 201 -9.15 8.08 22.93
C VAL A 201 -8.18 8.49 24.04
N SER A 202 -6.95 8.87 23.67
CA SER A 202 -5.95 9.31 24.66
C SER A 202 -6.33 10.56 25.44
N ALA A 203 -7.23 11.39 24.90
CA ALA A 203 -7.71 12.59 25.56
C ALA A 203 -8.93 12.35 26.48
N GLN A 204 -9.49 11.14 26.50
CA GLN A 204 -10.70 10.87 27.28
C GLN A 204 -10.42 10.79 28.79
N PRO A 205 -11.27 11.38 29.65
CA PRO A 205 -11.10 11.30 31.10
C PRO A 205 -11.13 9.88 31.66
N TRP A 206 -11.89 8.98 31.03
CA TRP A 206 -12.00 7.57 31.45
C TRP A 206 -10.80 6.71 30.99
N TYR A 207 -9.92 7.25 30.13
CA TYR A 207 -8.83 6.48 29.55
C TYR A 207 -7.64 6.37 30.53
N ASN A 208 -7.32 5.14 30.93
CA ASN A 208 -6.32 4.85 31.96
C ASN A 208 -4.92 4.50 31.42
N GLY A 209 -4.65 4.70 30.12
CA GLY A 209 -3.36 4.37 29.51
C GLY A 209 -3.22 2.94 28.96
N GLY A 210 -4.18 2.05 29.22
CA GLY A 210 -4.17 0.65 28.72
C GLY A 210 -4.91 0.46 27.39
N TYR A 211 -4.59 -0.62 26.65
CA TYR A 211 -5.41 -1.16 25.54
C TYR A 211 -5.84 -0.20 24.41
N ARG A 212 -5.17 0.94 24.22
CA ARG A 212 -5.54 1.95 23.21
C ARG A 212 -5.75 1.37 21.82
N ALA A 213 -4.81 0.53 21.38
CA ALA A 213 -4.86 -0.07 20.05
C ALA A 213 -6.13 -0.92 19.85
N ASN A 214 -6.58 -1.62 20.90
CA ASN A 214 -7.81 -2.40 20.86
C ASN A 214 -9.04 -1.48 20.83
N ILE A 215 -9.08 -0.47 21.71
CA ILE A 215 -10.19 0.49 21.78
C ILE A 215 -10.37 1.20 20.43
N VAL A 216 -9.29 1.70 19.85
CA VAL A 216 -9.29 2.39 18.54
C VAL A 216 -9.82 1.47 17.44
N ALA A 217 -9.30 0.25 17.34
CA ALA A 217 -9.69 -0.69 16.29
C ALA A 217 -11.18 -1.05 16.39
N TYR A 218 -11.66 -1.39 17.58
CA TYR A 218 -13.05 -1.77 17.81
C TYR A 218 -14.02 -0.59 17.67
N ALA A 219 -13.65 0.62 18.08
CA ALA A 219 -14.51 1.81 17.96
C ALA A 219 -14.77 2.15 16.49
N LEU A 220 -13.74 2.10 15.65
CA LEU A 220 -13.88 2.34 14.22
C LEU A 220 -14.68 1.23 13.53
N ALA A 221 -14.41 -0.04 13.88
CA ALA A 221 -15.18 -1.16 13.37
C ALA A 221 -16.67 -1.06 13.74
N MET A 222 -17.00 -0.60 14.94
CA MET A 222 -18.40 -0.35 15.35
C MET A 222 -19.07 0.71 14.49
N LEU A 223 -18.41 1.84 14.22
CA LEU A 223 -18.98 2.88 13.36
C LEU A 223 -19.19 2.36 11.93
N GLY A 224 -18.24 1.58 11.42
CA GLY A 224 -18.38 0.89 10.14
C GLY A 224 -19.56 -0.06 10.11
N GLU A 225 -19.75 -0.83 11.19
CA GLU A 225 -20.87 -1.75 11.35
C GLU A 225 -22.23 -1.04 11.42
N VAL A 226 -22.33 0.11 12.11
CA VAL A 226 -23.54 0.96 12.10
C VAL A 226 -23.87 1.40 10.66
N ALA A 227 -22.90 1.95 9.93
CA ALA A 227 -23.12 2.36 8.54
C ALA A 227 -23.51 1.17 7.65
N ARG A 228 -22.86 0.01 7.84
CA ARG A 228 -23.14 -1.22 7.08
C ARG A 228 -24.56 -1.73 7.29
N ARG A 229 -25.09 -1.71 8.51
CA ARG A 229 -26.49 -2.11 8.81
C ARG A 229 -27.52 -1.25 8.09
N ARG A 230 -27.15 0.01 7.81
CA ARG A 230 -27.95 0.97 7.03
C ARG A 230 -27.69 0.89 5.52
N LYS A 231 -26.87 -0.06 5.06
CA LYS A 231 -26.41 -0.19 3.67
C LYS A 231 -25.72 1.09 3.15
N GLN A 232 -25.02 1.79 4.03
CA GLN A 232 -24.27 2.99 3.74
C GLN A 232 -22.79 2.81 4.10
N LYS A 233 -21.97 3.79 3.75
CA LYS A 233 -20.55 3.89 4.12
C LYS A 233 -20.25 5.30 4.59
N ILE A 234 -19.27 5.47 5.47
CA ILE A 234 -18.75 6.80 5.81
C ILE A 234 -18.15 7.43 4.55
N ASP A 235 -18.46 8.70 4.31
CA ASP A 235 -17.84 9.49 3.25
C ASP A 235 -16.39 9.84 3.60
N PHE A 236 -15.49 8.91 3.30
CA PHE A 236 -14.06 9.13 3.46
C PHE A 236 -13.51 10.18 2.48
N ILE A 237 -14.20 10.50 1.37
CA ILE A 237 -13.70 11.52 0.44
C ILE A 237 -13.88 12.91 1.02
N ALA A 238 -14.96 13.17 1.76
CA ALA A 238 -15.11 14.39 2.54
C ALA A 238 -13.97 14.57 3.55
N VAL A 239 -13.58 13.48 4.24
CA VAL A 239 -12.42 13.50 5.17
C VAL A 239 -11.10 13.78 4.44
N TRP A 240 -10.90 13.19 3.25
CA TRP A 240 -9.73 13.52 2.42
C TRP A 240 -9.73 15.00 1.99
N ALA A 241 -10.87 15.54 1.58
CA ALA A 241 -10.97 16.93 1.16
C ALA A 241 -10.65 17.91 2.31
N ALA A 242 -11.13 17.61 3.52
CA ALA A 242 -10.86 18.41 4.71
C ALA A 242 -9.46 18.17 5.31
N GLN A 243 -8.81 17.05 4.97
CA GLN A 243 -7.61 16.52 5.63
C GLN A 243 -7.73 16.42 7.15
N ALA A 244 -8.95 16.26 7.66
CA ALA A 244 -9.26 16.27 9.09
C ALA A 244 -10.58 15.53 9.36
N THR A 245 -10.72 15.08 10.61
CA THR A 245 -12.00 14.61 11.15
C THR A 245 -12.76 15.81 11.69
N ASP A 246 -14.01 16.00 11.28
CA ASP A 246 -14.87 17.06 11.82
C ASP A 246 -15.35 16.75 13.25
N SER A 247 -16.06 17.69 13.87
CA SER A 247 -16.56 17.54 15.23
C SER A 247 -17.63 16.46 15.36
N VAL A 248 -18.43 16.24 14.32
CA VAL A 248 -19.53 15.25 14.31
C VAL A 248 -18.95 13.83 14.33
N LEU A 249 -18.03 13.53 13.41
CA LEU A 249 -17.33 12.25 13.37
C LEU A 249 -16.43 12.07 14.60
N GLY A 250 -15.79 13.15 15.09
CA GLY A 250 -15.02 13.12 16.34
C GLY A 250 -15.86 12.76 17.58
N GLY A 251 -17.08 13.29 17.65
CA GLY A 251 -18.05 12.95 18.69
C GLY A 251 -18.50 11.49 18.59
N ALA A 252 -18.86 11.04 17.39
CA ALA A 252 -19.23 9.65 17.12
C ALA A 252 -18.13 8.65 17.52
N ILE A 253 -16.88 8.97 17.18
CA ILE A 253 -15.70 8.19 17.58
C ILE A 253 -15.57 8.13 19.10
N THR A 254 -15.76 9.25 19.78
CA THR A 254 -15.64 9.33 21.24
C THR A 254 -16.71 8.47 21.94
N THR A 255 -17.96 8.55 21.48
CA THR A 255 -19.06 7.71 21.99
C THR A 255 -18.79 6.23 21.75
N ALA A 256 -18.37 5.86 20.55
CA ALA A 256 -18.02 4.47 20.23
C ALA A 256 -16.87 3.97 21.10
N ALA A 257 -15.82 4.77 21.30
CA ALA A 257 -14.67 4.40 22.11
C ALA A 257 -15.03 4.16 23.59
N ALA A 258 -15.94 4.96 24.17
CA ALA A 258 -16.41 4.77 25.53
C ALA A 258 -17.15 3.42 25.69
N LEU A 259 -18.09 3.14 24.79
CA LEU A 259 -18.84 1.87 24.78
C LEU A 259 -17.93 0.65 24.59
N VAL A 260 -16.93 0.76 23.71
CA VAL A 260 -15.92 -0.28 23.52
C VAL A 260 -15.14 -0.49 24.80
N ASN A 261 -14.65 0.58 25.44
CA ASN A 261 -13.87 0.49 26.66
C ASN A 261 -14.66 -0.21 27.77
N GLU A 262 -15.91 0.17 27.99
CA GLU A 262 -16.81 -0.51 28.94
C GLU A 262 -16.92 -2.01 28.67
N GLU A 263 -17.10 -2.39 27.40
CA GLU A 263 -17.33 -3.77 27.00
C GLU A 263 -16.08 -4.64 27.14
N ILE A 264 -14.92 -4.16 26.68
CA ILE A 264 -13.68 -4.95 26.70
C ILE A 264 -13.08 -5.06 28.11
N MET A 265 -13.35 -4.09 28.98
CA MET A 265 -12.91 -4.11 30.39
C MET A 265 -13.73 -5.07 31.25
N SER A 266 -14.83 -5.63 30.71
CA SER A 266 -15.66 -6.64 31.36
C SER A 266 -15.63 -7.97 30.59
N PRO A 267 -14.47 -8.66 30.51
CA PRO A 267 -14.35 -9.91 29.78
C PRO A 267 -15.18 -11.03 30.42
N PRO A 268 -15.57 -12.07 29.64
CA PRO A 268 -16.26 -13.24 30.19
C PRO A 268 -15.48 -13.93 31.32
N THR A 269 -16.22 -14.60 32.22
CA THR A 269 -15.64 -15.36 33.34
C THR A 269 -14.54 -16.31 32.86
N GLY A 270 -13.38 -16.25 33.54
CA GLY A 270 -12.21 -17.07 33.19
C GLY A 270 -11.22 -16.41 32.22
N ILE A 271 -11.50 -15.19 31.72
CA ILE A 271 -10.56 -14.42 30.90
C ILE A 271 -10.10 -13.18 31.68
N SER A 272 -8.85 -13.15 32.12
CA SER A 272 -8.27 -11.99 32.83
C SER A 272 -7.49 -11.05 31.92
N ASN A 273 -6.98 -11.53 30.77
CA ASN A 273 -6.18 -10.73 29.85
C ASN A 273 -7.05 -10.12 28.74
N ILE A 274 -7.36 -8.83 28.87
CA ILE A 274 -8.17 -8.05 27.91
C ILE A 274 -7.55 -8.06 26.51
N SER A 275 -6.22 -8.03 26.40
CA SER A 275 -5.54 -8.04 25.10
C SER A 275 -5.70 -9.36 24.36
N GLU A 276 -5.74 -10.49 25.07
CA GLU A 276 -6.04 -11.80 24.49
C GLU A 276 -7.52 -11.93 24.17
N TRP A 277 -8.41 -11.34 24.97
CA TRP A 277 -9.84 -11.30 24.67
C TRP A 277 -10.10 -10.59 23.34
N CYS A 278 -9.52 -9.42 23.14
CA CYS A 278 -9.69 -8.61 21.93
C CYS A 278 -9.16 -9.29 20.65
N LYS A 279 -8.33 -10.33 20.76
CA LYS A 279 -7.83 -11.13 19.63
C LYS A 279 -8.81 -12.20 19.17
N LYS A 280 -9.84 -12.51 19.97
CA LYS A 280 -10.83 -13.54 19.65
C LYS A 280 -12.00 -12.93 18.88
N GLU A 281 -12.48 -13.65 17.87
CA GLU A 281 -13.68 -13.26 17.12
C GLU A 281 -14.92 -13.12 18.03
N ALA A 282 -15.03 -13.96 19.06
CA ALA A 282 -16.10 -13.90 20.04
C ALA A 282 -16.20 -12.53 20.76
N CYS A 283 -15.08 -11.81 20.93
CA CYS A 283 -15.09 -10.45 21.48
C CYS A 283 -15.82 -9.48 20.55
N TRP A 284 -15.54 -9.57 19.25
CA TRP A 284 -16.23 -8.77 18.24
C TRP A 284 -17.72 -9.10 18.17
N GLN A 285 -18.08 -10.38 18.14
CA GLN A 285 -19.48 -10.81 18.09
C GLN A 285 -20.28 -10.33 19.31
N LYS A 286 -19.71 -10.46 20.52
CA LYS A 286 -20.34 -9.96 21.76
C LYS A 286 -20.60 -8.45 21.69
N LEU A 287 -19.60 -7.69 21.25
CA LEU A 287 -19.68 -6.24 21.16
C LEU A 287 -20.66 -5.78 20.07
N VAL A 288 -20.72 -6.46 18.93
CA VAL A 288 -21.72 -6.22 17.87
C VAL A 288 -23.15 -6.48 18.34
N ALA A 289 -23.36 -7.53 19.13
CA ALA A 289 -24.67 -7.86 19.67
C ALA A 289 -25.11 -6.85 20.76
N ALA A 290 -24.21 -6.52 21.69
CA ALA A 290 -24.55 -5.74 22.86
C ALA A 290 -24.49 -4.22 22.64
N ARG A 291 -23.51 -3.71 21.89
CA ARG A 291 -23.17 -2.27 21.89
C ARG A 291 -23.48 -1.55 20.59
N VAL A 292 -23.53 -2.22 19.44
CA VAL A 292 -23.86 -1.55 18.17
C VAL A 292 -25.27 -0.96 18.15
N PRO A 293 -26.33 -1.65 18.62
CA PRO A 293 -27.66 -1.04 18.71
C PRO A 293 -27.70 0.18 19.63
N GLN A 294 -26.99 0.10 20.77
CA GLN A 294 -26.86 1.22 21.72
C GLN A 294 -26.13 2.41 21.08
N LEU A 295 -25.04 2.15 20.35
CA LEU A 295 -24.29 3.18 19.64
C LEU A 295 -25.17 3.85 18.58
N GLU A 296 -25.90 3.08 17.75
CA GLU A 296 -26.77 3.63 16.71
C GLU A 296 -27.80 4.62 17.28
N GLN A 297 -28.38 4.33 18.45
CA GLN A 297 -29.32 5.22 19.13
C GLN A 297 -28.66 6.46 19.75
N SER A 298 -27.37 6.37 20.10
CA SER A 298 -26.62 7.44 20.75
C SER A 298 -25.94 8.40 19.76
N LEU A 299 -25.90 8.05 18.47
CA LEU A 299 -25.28 8.86 17.44
C LEU A 299 -26.19 10.02 17.02
N PRO A 300 -25.66 11.24 16.87
CA PRO A 300 -26.45 12.38 16.44
C PRO A 300 -26.91 12.22 14.98
N ALA A 301 -28.03 12.85 14.62
CA ALA A 301 -28.55 12.86 13.24
C ALA A 301 -27.47 13.26 12.22
N GLY A 302 -26.67 14.28 12.56
CA GLY A 302 -25.58 14.76 11.72
C GLY A 302 -24.51 13.71 11.39
N PHE A 303 -24.34 12.67 12.20
CA PHE A 303 -23.43 11.56 11.84
C PHE A 303 -23.94 10.80 10.61
N PHE A 304 -25.25 10.60 10.52
CA PHE A 304 -25.86 9.88 9.40
C PHE A 304 -25.81 10.69 8.10
N ASP A 305 -25.72 12.03 8.18
CA ASP A 305 -25.48 12.91 7.03
C ASP A 305 -24.05 12.76 6.46
N LEU A 306 -23.11 12.20 7.23
CA LEU A 306 -21.76 11.86 6.76
C LEU A 306 -21.70 10.52 6.03
N LEU A 307 -22.84 9.84 5.85
CA LEU A 307 -22.90 8.52 5.22
C LEU A 307 -23.39 8.63 3.78
N VAL A 308 -22.70 7.93 2.88
CA VAL A 308 -23.08 7.77 1.47
C VAL A 308 -23.70 6.41 1.23
N THR A 309 -24.63 6.34 0.28
CA THR A 309 -25.25 5.07 -0.10
C THR A 309 -24.22 4.13 -0.76
N GLN A 310 -24.49 2.82 -0.71
CA GLN A 310 -23.68 1.85 -1.43
C GLN A 310 -23.76 2.05 -2.95
N GLU A 311 -24.91 2.49 -3.49
CA GLU A 311 -25.05 2.79 -4.91
C GLU A 311 -24.15 3.96 -5.34
N ASP A 312 -24.20 5.09 -4.62
CA ASP A 312 -23.39 6.27 -4.96
C ASP A 312 -21.90 5.95 -4.88
N HIS A 313 -21.50 5.23 -3.83
CA HIS A 313 -20.12 4.78 -3.69
C HIS A 313 -19.70 3.84 -4.84
N ALA A 314 -20.59 2.98 -5.32
CA ALA A 314 -20.31 2.08 -6.43
C ALA A 314 -20.17 2.82 -7.77
N VAL A 315 -20.94 3.90 -7.99
CA VAL A 315 -20.80 4.79 -9.16
C VAL A 315 -19.41 5.42 -9.16
N VAL A 316 -18.99 6.01 -8.04
CA VAL A 316 -17.67 6.65 -7.93
C VAL A 316 -16.54 5.65 -8.16
N LEU A 317 -16.63 4.43 -7.60
CA LEU A 317 -15.65 3.37 -7.85
C LEU A 317 -15.56 2.98 -9.33
N ARG A 318 -16.70 2.91 -10.03
CA ARG A 318 -16.74 2.55 -11.44
C ARG A 318 -16.08 3.63 -12.30
N ASP A 319 -16.35 4.90 -12.01
CA ASP A 319 -15.76 5.99 -12.78
C ASP A 319 -14.27 6.15 -12.49
N ALA A 320 -13.83 5.98 -11.23
CA ALA A 320 -12.41 5.92 -10.89
C ALA A 320 -11.66 4.79 -11.62
N LYS A 321 -12.29 3.61 -11.77
CA LYS A 321 -11.72 2.51 -12.57
C LYS A 321 -11.58 2.87 -14.04
N LYS A 322 -12.58 3.52 -14.65
CA LYS A 322 -12.50 3.98 -16.04
C LYS A 322 -11.36 4.99 -16.22
N THR A 323 -11.22 5.95 -15.30
CA THR A 323 -10.09 6.89 -15.32
C THR A 323 -8.75 6.17 -15.24
N GLN A 324 -8.61 5.19 -14.33
CA GLN A 324 -7.37 4.41 -14.22
C GLN A 324 -7.04 3.63 -15.51
N GLN A 325 -8.05 3.08 -16.19
CA GLN A 325 -7.85 2.35 -17.45
C GLN A 325 -7.31 3.24 -18.56
N ILE A 326 -7.77 4.49 -18.61
CA ILE A 326 -7.29 5.53 -19.53
C ILE A 326 -5.85 5.93 -19.15
N ASP A 327 -5.59 6.22 -17.88
CA ASP A 327 -4.25 6.57 -17.39
C ASP A 327 -3.22 5.47 -17.71
N ASP A 328 -3.58 4.20 -17.48
CA ASP A 328 -2.75 3.04 -17.81
C ASP A 328 -2.54 2.90 -19.33
N GLY A 329 -3.54 3.28 -20.14
CA GLY A 329 -3.43 3.36 -21.59
C GLY A 329 -2.41 4.41 -22.03
N ILE A 330 -2.49 5.61 -21.46
CA ILE A 330 -1.58 6.73 -21.72
C ILE A 330 -0.14 6.38 -21.30
N ASP A 331 0.05 5.81 -20.10
CA ASP A 331 1.37 5.39 -19.63
C ASP A 331 1.96 4.28 -20.50
N ALA A 332 1.13 3.31 -20.92
CA ALA A 332 1.57 2.27 -21.85
C ALA A 332 2.02 2.87 -23.19
N GLN A 333 1.26 3.82 -23.73
CA GLN A 333 1.61 4.50 -24.97
C GLN A 333 2.91 5.29 -24.82
N ARG A 334 3.06 6.06 -23.74
CA ARG A 334 4.30 6.79 -23.43
C ARG A 334 5.51 5.87 -23.38
N LYS A 335 5.43 4.73 -22.69
CA LYS A 335 6.51 3.74 -22.60
C LYS A 335 6.88 3.18 -23.97
N VAL A 336 5.88 2.89 -24.81
CA VAL A 336 6.10 2.36 -26.15
C VAL A 336 6.77 3.38 -27.06
N LEU A 337 6.35 4.65 -27.00
CA LEU A 337 6.92 5.75 -27.79
C LEU A 337 8.36 6.08 -27.38
N ALA A 338 8.76 5.77 -26.15
CA ALA A 338 10.14 5.92 -25.69
C ALA A 338 11.10 4.88 -26.30
N ILE A 339 10.59 3.83 -26.94
CA ILE A 339 11.40 2.75 -27.54
C ILE A 339 11.59 3.04 -29.05
N PRO A 340 12.83 3.10 -29.55
CA PRO A 340 13.10 3.35 -30.96
C PRO A 340 12.47 2.31 -31.90
N ALA A 341 12.01 2.75 -33.08
CA ALA A 341 11.48 1.87 -34.12
C ALA A 341 12.42 0.71 -34.50
N SER A 342 13.73 0.94 -34.47
CA SER A 342 14.76 -0.08 -34.73
C SER A 342 14.75 -1.21 -33.68
N ASP A 343 14.45 -0.88 -32.42
CA ASP A 343 14.37 -1.87 -31.35
C ASP A 343 13.10 -2.71 -31.48
N TRP A 344 11.98 -2.11 -31.91
CA TRP A 344 10.77 -2.84 -32.27
C TRP A 344 10.98 -3.81 -33.41
N ALA A 345 11.71 -3.40 -34.45
CA ALA A 345 12.07 -4.29 -35.57
C ALA A 345 12.90 -5.49 -35.10
N ARG A 346 13.82 -5.28 -34.15
CA ARG A 346 14.60 -6.37 -33.55
C ARG A 346 13.73 -7.32 -32.73
N ILE A 347 12.81 -6.80 -31.91
CA ILE A 347 11.86 -7.63 -31.15
C ILE A 347 11.03 -8.48 -32.10
N GLN A 348 10.46 -7.87 -33.14
CA GLN A 348 9.66 -8.58 -34.14
C GLN A 348 10.47 -9.70 -34.80
N LYS A 349 11.70 -9.42 -35.24
CA LYS A 349 12.55 -10.42 -35.89
C LYS A 349 12.87 -11.59 -34.95
N ALA A 350 13.20 -11.29 -33.69
CA ALA A 350 13.53 -12.30 -32.70
C ALA A 350 12.34 -13.21 -32.37
N LEU A 351 11.16 -12.63 -32.13
CA LEU A 351 9.95 -13.39 -31.81
C LEU A 351 9.42 -14.16 -33.03
N ALA A 352 9.51 -13.58 -34.24
CA ALA A 352 9.08 -14.23 -35.48
C ALA A 352 9.96 -15.44 -35.83
N ALA A 353 11.29 -15.34 -35.65
CA ALA A 353 12.22 -16.43 -35.95
C ALA A 353 11.93 -17.70 -35.14
N ASN A 354 11.36 -17.55 -33.94
CA ASN A 354 10.99 -18.65 -33.06
C ASN A 354 9.51 -19.07 -33.19
N GLY A 355 8.75 -18.47 -34.12
CA GLY A 355 7.33 -18.79 -34.32
C GLY A 355 6.41 -18.35 -33.17
N TRP A 356 6.83 -17.37 -32.36
CA TRP A 356 6.13 -16.96 -31.14
C TRP A 356 5.19 -15.77 -31.31
N LEU A 357 4.94 -15.33 -32.54
CA LEU A 357 4.00 -14.24 -32.84
C LEU A 357 2.71 -14.79 -33.44
N THR A 358 1.59 -14.37 -32.88
CA THR A 358 0.30 -14.45 -33.57
C THR A 358 0.24 -13.41 -34.69
N SER A 359 -0.62 -13.63 -35.69
CA SER A 359 -0.85 -12.66 -36.78
C SER A 359 -1.24 -11.26 -36.25
N LYS A 360 -2.01 -11.22 -35.16
CA LYS A 360 -2.40 -9.98 -34.48
C LYS A 360 -1.20 -9.27 -33.86
N GLU A 361 -0.36 -9.99 -33.12
CA GLU A 361 0.83 -9.42 -32.46
C GLU A 361 1.85 -8.90 -33.48
N ASP A 362 2.08 -9.64 -34.57
CA ASP A 362 2.95 -9.20 -35.66
C ASP A 362 2.43 -7.92 -36.33
N GLY A 363 1.12 -7.84 -36.58
CA GLY A 363 0.49 -6.63 -37.09
C GLY A 363 0.68 -5.42 -36.17
N VAL A 364 0.60 -5.62 -34.85
CA VAL A 364 0.81 -4.57 -33.85
C VAL A 364 2.28 -4.15 -33.78
N LEU A 365 3.23 -5.08 -33.84
CA LEU A 365 4.67 -4.79 -33.90
C LEU A 365 5.04 -3.98 -35.14
N LYS A 366 4.48 -4.31 -36.29
CA LYS A 366 4.67 -3.56 -37.54
C LYS A 366 4.20 -2.11 -37.44
N ILE A 367 3.20 -1.82 -36.60
CA ILE A 367 2.78 -0.44 -36.31
C ILE A 367 3.84 0.27 -35.46
N ALA A 368 4.36 -0.38 -34.42
CA ALA A 368 5.41 0.21 -33.57
C ALA A 368 6.73 0.48 -34.33
N MET A 369 7.05 -0.33 -35.34
CA MET A 369 8.18 -0.12 -36.24
C MET A 369 8.05 1.13 -37.12
N GLN A 370 6.87 1.73 -37.20
CA GLN A 370 6.60 2.95 -37.98
C GLN A 370 6.59 4.21 -37.11
N ILE A 371 6.96 4.13 -35.83
CA ILE A 371 7.10 5.33 -34.99
C ILE A 371 8.22 6.22 -35.59
N PRO A 372 8.02 7.53 -35.78
CA PRO A 372 6.89 8.34 -35.30
C PRO A 372 5.75 8.55 -36.31
N SER A 373 5.84 8.06 -37.55
CA SER A 373 4.82 8.32 -38.59
C SER A 373 3.47 7.64 -38.31
N LYS A 374 3.47 6.52 -37.59
CA LYS A 374 2.25 5.86 -37.11
C LYS A 374 2.36 5.58 -35.61
N LEU A 375 1.38 6.04 -34.86
CA LEU A 375 1.34 5.86 -33.41
C LEU A 375 0.41 4.68 -33.06
N PRO A 376 0.84 3.75 -32.18
CA PRO A 376 -0.03 2.70 -31.69
C PRO A 376 -1.13 3.28 -30.79
N THR A 377 -2.32 2.69 -30.83
CA THR A 377 -3.41 3.00 -29.89
C THR A 377 -3.09 2.48 -28.49
N GLU A 378 -3.78 2.97 -27.45
CA GLU A 378 -3.59 2.50 -26.06
C GLU A 378 -3.68 0.96 -25.93
N ARG A 379 -4.65 0.34 -26.62
CA ARG A 379 -4.80 -1.13 -26.66
C ARG A 379 -3.62 -1.82 -27.32
N GLN A 380 -3.11 -1.25 -28.42
CA GLN A 380 -1.92 -1.76 -29.10
C GLN A 380 -0.68 -1.60 -28.24
N SER A 381 -0.55 -0.49 -27.52
CA SER A 381 0.55 -0.23 -26.60
C SER A 381 0.59 -1.24 -25.44
N LYS A 382 -0.57 -1.61 -24.87
CA LYS A 382 -0.63 -2.68 -23.85
C LYS A 382 -0.13 -4.03 -24.40
N ILE A 383 -0.51 -4.39 -25.63
CA ILE A 383 -0.01 -5.61 -26.31
C ILE A 383 1.51 -5.53 -26.54
N LEU A 384 2.02 -4.37 -26.97
CA LEU A 384 3.45 -4.16 -27.22
C LEU A 384 4.30 -4.32 -25.94
N LEU A 385 3.79 -3.86 -24.80
CA LEU A 385 4.46 -4.06 -23.51
C LEU A 385 4.50 -5.55 -23.12
N GLN A 386 3.40 -6.28 -23.30
CA GLN A 386 3.37 -7.73 -23.06
C GLN A 386 4.37 -8.47 -23.97
N LEU A 387 4.51 -8.04 -25.22
CA LEU A 387 5.49 -8.60 -26.16
C LEU A 387 6.93 -8.30 -25.75
N ILE A 388 7.21 -7.15 -25.12
CA ILE A 388 8.52 -6.86 -24.53
C ILE A 388 8.83 -7.85 -23.41
N ASP A 389 7.89 -8.07 -22.49
CA ASP A 389 8.11 -8.97 -21.36
C ASP A 389 8.28 -10.41 -21.85
N LYS A 390 7.47 -10.85 -22.82
CA LYS A 390 7.65 -12.11 -23.54
C LYS A 390 9.03 -12.21 -24.19
N ALA A 391 9.47 -11.17 -24.90
CA ALA A 391 10.80 -11.16 -25.52
C ALA A 391 11.94 -11.21 -24.49
N ARG A 392 11.77 -10.58 -23.32
CA ARG A 392 12.75 -10.58 -22.23
C ARG A 392 12.89 -11.96 -21.59
N LEU A 393 11.78 -12.66 -21.35
CA LEU A 393 11.79 -14.03 -20.83
C LEU A 393 12.62 -14.96 -21.72
N GLU A 394 12.61 -14.68 -23.03
CA GLU A 394 13.33 -15.45 -24.05
C GLU A 394 14.74 -14.89 -24.36
N GLY A 395 15.26 -13.99 -23.51
CA GLY A 395 16.63 -13.49 -23.61
C GLY A 395 16.87 -12.37 -24.62
N VAL A 396 15.83 -11.80 -25.24
CA VAL A 396 15.95 -10.65 -26.15
C VAL A 396 16.21 -9.38 -25.33
N THR A 397 17.39 -8.78 -25.50
CA THR A 397 17.77 -7.56 -24.78
C THR A 397 17.49 -6.30 -25.59
N LEU A 398 16.75 -5.37 -25.00
CA LEU A 398 16.63 -3.99 -25.46
C LEU A 398 17.95 -3.24 -25.19
N ARG A 399 18.43 -2.42 -26.14
CA ARG A 399 19.56 -1.51 -25.86
C ARG A 399 19.04 -0.39 -24.94
N LYS A 400 19.84 -0.03 -23.94
CA LYS A 400 19.55 1.09 -23.03
C LYS A 400 19.73 2.42 -23.74
#